data_AF-A0A1F9VF89-F1
#
_entry.id   AF-A0A1F9VF89-F1
#
_cell.length_a   1.000
_cell.length_b   1.000
_cell.length_c   1.000
_cell.angle_alpha   90.00
_cell.angle_beta   90.00
_cell.angle_gamma   90.00
#
_symmetry.space_group_name_H-M   'P 1'
#
loop_
_entity.id
_entity.type
_entity.pdbx_description
1 polymer ?
#
loop_
_entity_poly.entity_id
_entity_poly.type
_entity_poly.pdbx_seq_one_letter_code
_entity_poly.pdbx_strand_id
1 'polypeptide(L)'
;MAEGAWTAASVAGGAHTKGDVMATVLTQVGEELIVDLMDSASADYVGWGTGAGTAAKGDTALFTAATEARVVATRSQPVADKVRWVATITADGSKTITNAGVFDAAGSGSPPTGGTPLIVHGDFTGVPLLAGDKIEFTIDLEIT
;
A
#
# COMPACT_ATOMS: atom_id res chain seq x y z
N MET A 1 8.85 -15.09 -20.17
CA MET A 1 7.62 -14.61 -19.55
C MET A 1 6.48 -15.02 -20.47
N ALA A 2 5.60 -15.90 -20.01
CA ALA A 2 4.54 -16.45 -20.85
C ALA A 2 3.35 -15.47 -20.83
N GLU A 3 3.05 -14.86 -21.98
CA GLU A 3 1.80 -14.12 -22.19
C GLU A 3 0.63 -15.11 -22.16
N GLY A 4 -0.33 -14.88 -21.26
CA GLY A 4 -1.56 -15.66 -21.19
C GLY A 4 -2.41 -15.42 -22.43
N ALA A 5 -2.46 -16.41 -23.32
CA ALA A 5 -3.33 -16.40 -24.47
C ALA A 5 -4.80 -16.52 -24.02
N TRP A 6 -5.60 -15.49 -24.28
CA TRP A 6 -7.06 -15.54 -24.12
C TRP A 6 -7.67 -16.24 -25.34
N THR A 7 -8.30 -17.40 -25.14
CA THR A 7 -9.10 -18.07 -26.20
C THR A 7 -10.55 -17.62 -26.12
N ALA A 8 -10.97 -16.70 -26.97
CA ALA A 8 -12.39 -16.43 -27.22
C ALA A 8 -12.94 -17.51 -28.16
N ALA A 9 -13.90 -18.31 -27.71
CA ALA A 9 -14.66 -19.19 -28.59
C ALA A 9 -15.70 -18.34 -29.34
N SER A 10 -15.48 -18.07 -30.63
CA SER A 10 -16.44 -17.34 -31.45
C SER A 10 -17.61 -18.24 -31.85
N VAL A 11 -18.82 -17.96 -31.37
CA VAL A 11 -20.04 -18.49 -31.96
C VAL A 11 -20.43 -17.58 -33.12
N ALA A 12 -20.23 -18.10 -34.34
CA ALA A 12 -20.71 -17.62 -35.64
C ALA A 12 -20.37 -16.17 -36.06
N GLY A 13 -19.38 -16.04 -36.96
CA GLY A 13 -19.36 -14.98 -37.98
C GLY A 13 -18.26 -13.93 -37.85
N GLY A 14 -17.00 -14.31 -38.07
CA GLY A 14 -15.87 -13.39 -38.20
C GLY A 14 -14.62 -13.99 -37.57
N ALA A 15 -13.64 -14.37 -38.38
CA ALA A 15 -12.38 -14.90 -37.85
C ALA A 15 -11.63 -13.77 -37.15
N HIS A 16 -11.56 -13.81 -35.81
CA HIS A 16 -10.58 -13.02 -35.08
C HIS A 16 -9.18 -13.48 -35.51
N THR A 17 -8.45 -12.60 -36.18
CA THR A 17 -7.12 -12.96 -36.68
C THR A 17 -6.15 -13.04 -35.49
N LYS A 18 -5.04 -13.76 -35.65
CA LYS A 18 -4.01 -13.99 -34.62
C LYS A 18 -3.37 -12.69 -34.06
N GLY A 19 -3.78 -11.51 -34.54
CA GLY A 19 -3.35 -10.19 -34.08
C GLY A 19 -4.47 -9.29 -33.53
N ASP A 20 -5.71 -9.76 -33.42
CA ASP A 20 -6.82 -8.98 -32.85
C ASP A 20 -6.71 -9.01 -31.32
N VAL A 21 -5.81 -8.19 -30.77
CA VAL A 21 -5.66 -8.05 -29.32
C VAL A 21 -6.82 -7.20 -28.80
N MET A 22 -7.55 -7.71 -27.82
CA MET A 22 -8.63 -6.96 -27.19
C MET A 22 -8.05 -5.77 -26.42
N ALA A 23 -8.49 -4.56 -26.77
CA ALA A 23 -8.12 -3.36 -26.05
C ALA A 23 -8.92 -3.27 -24.74
N THR A 24 -8.24 -3.50 -23.61
CA THR A 24 -8.80 -3.32 -22.26
C THR A 24 -8.43 -1.96 -21.70
N VAL A 25 -9.35 -1.36 -20.93
CA VAL A 25 -9.09 -0.19 -20.09
C VAL A 25 -9.75 -0.40 -18.72
N LEU A 26 -9.07 0.01 -17.64
CA LEU A 26 -9.69 0.13 -16.32
C LEU A 26 -10.58 1.37 -16.37
N THR A 27 -11.88 1.19 -16.20
CA THR A 27 -12.82 2.33 -16.20
C THR A 27 -12.82 2.98 -14.81
N GLN A 28 -13.27 4.24 -14.73
CA GLN A 28 -13.51 4.93 -13.46
C GLN A 28 -14.26 4.05 -12.45
N VAL A 29 -15.36 3.42 -12.88
CA VAL A 29 -16.15 2.51 -12.02
C VAL A 29 -15.33 1.31 -11.55
N GLY A 30 -14.38 0.84 -12.35
CA GLY A 30 -13.44 -0.21 -11.95
C GLY A 30 -12.43 0.26 -10.92
N GLU A 31 -11.94 1.50 -11.02
CA GLU A 31 -11.06 2.13 -10.02
C GLU A 31 -11.78 2.28 -8.68
N GLU A 32 -13.01 2.81 -8.71
CA GLU A 32 -13.89 2.94 -7.55
C GLU A 32 -14.16 1.57 -6.90
N LEU A 33 -14.45 0.54 -7.69
CA LEU A 33 -14.65 -0.81 -7.17
C LEU A 33 -13.39 -1.37 -6.48
N ILE A 34 -12.19 -1.10 -7.01
CA ILE A 34 -10.95 -1.52 -6.37
C ILE A 34 -10.83 -0.88 -4.99
N VAL A 35 -11.12 0.41 -4.90
CA VAL A 35 -11.04 1.18 -3.64
C VAL A 35 -12.12 0.71 -2.65
N ASP A 36 -13.33 0.38 -3.10
CA ASP A 36 -14.38 -0.23 -2.28
C ASP A 36 -13.97 -1.58 -1.69
N LEU A 37 -13.26 -2.40 -2.47
CA LEU A 37 -12.72 -3.66 -1.98
C LEU A 37 -11.56 -3.48 -1.00
N MET A 38 -10.74 -2.43 -1.18
CA MET A 38 -9.65 -2.10 -0.26
C MET A 38 -10.16 -1.57 1.09
N ASP A 39 -11.29 -0.86 1.12
CA ASP A 39 -11.93 -0.37 2.36
C ASP A 39 -12.75 -1.46 3.10
N SER A 40 -12.48 -2.74 2.84
CA SER A 40 -13.15 -3.85 3.51
C SER A 40 -12.82 -3.95 5.01
N ALA A 41 -13.62 -4.67 5.79
CA ALA A 41 -13.60 -4.64 7.26
C ALA A 41 -12.32 -5.13 7.99
N SER A 42 -11.27 -5.58 7.29
CA SER A 42 -10.01 -6.05 7.91
C SER A 42 -9.12 -4.89 8.33
N ALA A 43 -8.66 -4.81 9.58
CA ALA A 43 -7.81 -3.71 10.03
C ALA A 43 -6.46 -3.68 9.31
N ASP A 44 -6.09 -2.50 8.82
CA ASP A 44 -4.74 -2.21 8.32
C ASP A 44 -3.91 -1.49 9.40
N TYR A 45 -2.60 -1.58 9.28
CA TYR A 45 -1.65 -1.11 10.28
C TYR A 45 -0.58 -0.23 9.64
N VAL A 46 -0.20 0.86 10.30
CA VAL A 46 0.89 1.74 9.86
C VAL A 46 2.14 1.50 10.70
N GLY A 47 3.28 1.38 10.04
CA GLY A 47 4.61 1.36 10.66
C GLY A 47 5.52 2.41 10.05
N TRP A 48 6.65 2.67 10.71
CA TRP A 48 7.66 3.64 10.26
C TRP A 48 9.09 3.09 10.35
N GLY A 49 10.01 3.72 9.63
CA GLY A 49 11.39 3.29 9.54
C GLY A 49 12.40 4.43 9.51
N THR A 50 13.66 4.10 9.76
CA THR A 50 14.80 5.04 9.87
C THR A 50 15.83 4.89 8.75
N GLY A 51 15.74 3.82 7.96
CA GLY A 51 16.68 3.54 6.88
C GLY A 51 16.53 4.51 5.70
N ALA A 52 17.60 4.70 4.92
CA ALA A 52 17.55 5.51 3.71
C ALA A 52 17.31 4.64 2.48
N GLY A 53 16.61 5.19 1.48
CA GLY A 53 16.32 4.54 0.22
C GLY A 53 15.22 5.27 -0.54
N THR A 54 14.81 4.69 -1.67
CA THR A 54 13.65 5.15 -2.45
C THR A 54 12.67 3.99 -2.50
N ALA A 55 11.41 4.25 -2.15
CA ALA A 55 10.37 3.23 -2.14
C ALA A 55 10.20 2.63 -3.54
N ALA A 56 10.07 1.31 -3.60
CA ALA A 56 9.96 0.55 -4.84
C ALA A 56 8.81 -0.46 -4.78
N LYS A 57 8.25 -0.78 -5.96
CA LYS A 57 7.14 -1.76 -6.08
C LYS A 57 7.48 -3.15 -5.53
N GLY A 58 8.77 -3.51 -5.51
CA GLY A 58 9.23 -4.80 -4.98
C GLY A 58 9.38 -4.84 -3.46
N ASP A 59 9.18 -3.72 -2.77
CA ASP A 59 9.40 -3.65 -1.33
C ASP A 59 8.34 -4.46 -0.58
N THR A 60 8.82 -5.32 0.30
CA THR A 60 7.97 -6.14 1.17
C THR A 60 8.07 -5.72 2.64
N ALA A 61 8.91 -4.72 2.93
CA ALA A 61 9.17 -4.18 4.25
C ALA A 61 9.66 -2.72 4.16
N LEU A 62 9.55 -1.99 5.26
CA LEU A 62 10.21 -0.70 5.46
C LEU A 62 11.73 -0.88 5.42
N PHE A 63 12.49 0.18 5.11
CA PHE A 63 13.95 0.09 5.04
C PHE A 63 14.59 -0.48 6.33
N THR A 64 14.77 0.35 7.35
CA THR A 64 15.10 -0.11 8.70
C THR A 64 13.88 0.15 9.55
N ALA A 65 13.07 -0.88 9.77
CA ALA A 65 11.87 -0.77 10.60
C ALA A 65 12.24 -0.32 12.02
N ALA A 66 11.48 0.63 12.56
CA ALA A 66 11.67 1.08 13.94
C ALA A 66 11.06 0.09 14.94
N THR A 67 11.44 0.25 16.21
CA THR A 67 11.09 -0.66 17.32
C THR A 67 9.63 -0.58 17.74
N GLU A 68 8.96 0.54 17.46
CA GLU A 68 7.57 0.77 17.78
C GLU A 68 6.64 -0.25 17.11
N ALA A 69 5.61 -0.68 17.84
CA ALA A 69 4.56 -1.50 17.28
C ALA A 69 3.83 -0.75 16.16
N ARG A 70 3.38 -1.48 15.14
CA ARG A 70 2.49 -0.90 14.12
C ARG A 70 1.17 -0.51 14.75
N VAL A 71 0.64 0.63 14.34
CA VAL A 71 -0.59 1.21 14.89
C VAL A 71 -1.75 0.93 13.94
N VAL A 72 -2.91 0.52 14.46
CA VAL A 72 -4.12 0.34 13.65
C VAL A 72 -4.47 1.66 12.98
N ALA A 73 -4.66 1.63 11.67
CA ALA A 73 -5.05 2.78 10.88
C ALA A 73 -6.56 3.02 10.95
N THR A 74 -6.95 4.28 11.02
CA THR A 74 -8.31 4.69 10.63
C THR A 74 -8.33 4.78 9.11
N ARG A 75 -9.13 3.92 8.47
CA ARG A 75 -9.36 3.98 7.02
C ARG A 75 -10.58 4.82 6.67
N SER A 76 -10.51 5.45 5.50
CA SER A 76 -11.62 6.18 4.90
C SER A 76 -11.44 6.30 3.39
N GLN A 77 -12.53 6.56 2.68
CA GLN A 77 -12.52 6.94 1.27
C GLN A 77 -12.85 8.44 1.16
N PRO A 78 -11.86 9.34 1.07
CA PRO A 78 -12.13 10.78 0.93
C PRO A 78 -12.81 11.12 -0.41
N VAL A 79 -12.58 10.31 -1.44
CA VAL A 79 -13.26 10.30 -2.75
C VAL A 79 -13.32 8.84 -3.23
N ALA A 80 -14.17 8.54 -4.21
CA ALA A 80 -14.48 7.17 -4.60
C ALA A 80 -13.28 6.38 -5.16
N ASP A 81 -12.30 7.06 -5.77
CA ASP A 81 -11.08 6.50 -6.34
C ASP A 81 -9.85 6.60 -5.41
N LYS A 82 -10.05 6.97 -4.13
CA LYS A 82 -8.97 7.06 -3.14
C LYS A 82 -9.28 6.33 -1.85
N VAL A 83 -8.27 5.63 -1.34
CA VAL A 83 -8.26 5.10 0.03
C VAL A 83 -7.22 5.87 0.84
N ARG A 84 -7.58 6.19 2.09
CA ARG A 84 -6.75 6.93 3.05
C ARG A 84 -6.56 6.11 4.32
N TRP A 85 -5.32 6.04 4.78
CA TRP A 85 -4.95 5.52 6.10
C TRP A 85 -4.43 6.64 6.99
N VAL A 86 -5.01 6.80 8.17
CA VAL A 86 -4.54 7.74 9.20
C VAL A 86 -4.12 6.99 10.45
N ALA A 87 -2.88 7.21 10.90
CA ALA A 87 -2.37 6.63 12.14
C ALA A 87 -1.35 7.55 12.81
N THR A 88 -1.40 7.62 14.14
CA THR A 88 -0.41 8.36 14.93
C THR A 88 0.55 7.38 15.59
N ILE A 89 1.85 7.55 15.36
CA ILE A 89 2.91 6.77 16.03
C ILE A 89 3.69 7.70 16.97
N THR A 90 3.98 7.23 18.17
CA THR A 90 4.75 7.96 19.20
C THR A 90 6.14 7.35 19.30
N ALA A 91 7.19 8.18 19.23
CA ALA A 91 8.57 7.73 19.31
C ALA A 91 8.93 7.25 20.72
N ASP A 92 9.58 6.08 20.81
CA ASP A 92 10.07 5.50 22.06
C ASP A 92 11.48 5.98 22.45
N GLY A 93 12.14 6.75 21.58
CA GLY A 93 13.53 7.13 21.71
C GLY A 93 13.95 8.12 20.62
N SER A 94 15.19 8.61 20.70
CA SER A 94 15.75 9.49 19.67
C SER A 94 15.99 8.73 18.37
N LYS A 95 15.36 9.20 17.28
CA LYS A 95 15.50 8.62 15.94
C LYS A 95 15.12 9.62 14.86
N THR A 96 15.54 9.36 13.63
CA THR A 96 15.09 10.10 12.45
C THR A 96 14.25 9.17 11.60
N ILE A 97 12.97 9.51 11.43
CA ILE A 97 12.04 8.73 10.61
C ILE A 97 12.12 9.19 9.17
N THR A 98 12.27 8.27 8.23
CA THR A 98 12.52 8.55 6.81
C THR A 98 11.52 7.86 5.88
N ASN A 99 10.74 6.92 6.39
CA ASN A 99 9.76 6.18 5.63
C ASN A 99 8.62 5.68 6.53
N ALA A 100 7.47 5.48 5.92
CA ALA A 100 6.28 4.90 6.54
C ALA A 100 5.56 3.99 5.55
N GLY A 101 4.73 3.09 6.07
CA GLY A 101 4.02 2.15 5.22
C GLY A 101 2.84 1.47 5.89
N VAL A 102 1.98 0.93 5.03
CA VAL A 102 0.72 0.27 5.40
C VAL A 102 0.87 -1.24 5.27
N PHE A 103 0.39 -1.98 6.26
CA PHE A 103 0.49 -3.44 6.37
C PHE A 103 -0.88 -4.06 6.69
N ASP A 104 -1.07 -5.31 6.28
CA ASP A 104 -2.27 -6.10 6.57
C ASP A 104 -2.31 -6.70 7.99
N ALA A 105 -1.21 -6.60 8.74
CA ALA A 105 -1.12 -7.08 10.11
C ALA A 105 -0.16 -6.25 10.97
N ALA A 106 -0.37 -6.32 12.28
CA ALA A 106 0.49 -5.67 13.28
C ALA A 106 1.94 -6.18 13.27
N GLY A 107 2.16 -7.41 12.79
CA GLY A 107 3.44 -8.12 12.92
C GLY A 107 3.68 -8.64 14.34
N SER A 108 4.91 -9.08 14.60
CA SER A 108 5.37 -9.63 15.87
C SER A 108 6.81 -9.20 16.15
N GLY A 109 7.19 -9.08 17.42
CA GLY A 109 8.54 -8.65 17.83
C GLY A 109 8.75 -7.13 17.81
N SER A 110 10.00 -6.72 18.07
CA SER A 110 10.45 -5.33 18.06
C SER A 110 11.86 -5.28 17.43
N PRO A 111 12.02 -4.78 16.19
CA PRO A 111 10.99 -4.18 15.34
C PRO A 111 9.93 -5.19 14.83
N PRO A 112 8.68 -4.76 14.58
CA PRO A 112 7.61 -5.65 14.12
C PRO A 112 7.93 -6.30 12.77
N THR A 113 7.99 -7.63 12.77
CA THR A 113 8.21 -8.48 11.60
C THR A 113 6.99 -9.37 11.35
N GLY A 114 6.71 -9.72 10.09
CA GLY A 114 5.46 -10.40 9.68
C GLY A 114 4.38 -9.42 9.21
N GLY A 115 3.26 -9.92 8.70
CA GLY A 115 2.26 -9.09 8.01
C GLY A 115 2.75 -8.63 6.63
N THR A 116 3.34 -9.55 5.87
CA THR A 116 3.65 -9.33 4.45
C THR A 116 2.37 -9.69 3.68
N PRO A 117 1.80 -8.76 2.89
CA PRO A 117 2.51 -7.68 2.19
C PRO A 117 2.51 -6.30 2.86
N LEU A 118 3.62 -5.57 2.67
CA LEU A 118 3.63 -4.11 2.69
C LEU A 118 2.77 -3.63 1.51
N ILE A 119 1.67 -2.94 1.81
CA ILE A 119 0.65 -2.53 0.84
C ILE A 119 1.05 -1.22 0.17
N VAL A 120 1.52 -0.27 0.98
CA VAL A 120 1.98 1.06 0.53
C VAL A 120 3.29 1.37 1.22
N HIS A 121 4.28 1.84 0.47
CA HIS A 121 5.57 2.32 0.99
C HIS A 121 5.78 3.76 0.54
N GLY A 122 6.00 4.66 1.49
CA GLY A 122 6.36 6.05 1.21
C GLY A 122 7.66 6.42 1.92
N ASP A 123 8.61 6.97 1.17
CA ASP A 123 9.81 7.61 1.70
C ASP A 123 9.68 9.15 1.69
N PHE A 124 10.39 9.81 2.59
CA PHE A 124 10.38 11.25 2.74
C PHE A 124 11.69 11.77 3.37
N THR A 125 11.86 13.10 3.37
CA THR A 125 13.00 13.73 4.03
C THR A 125 12.93 13.52 5.54
N GLY A 126 14.02 13.03 6.12
CA GLY A 126 14.07 12.59 7.52
C GLY A 126 13.50 13.60 8.52
N VAL A 127 12.60 13.12 9.38
CA VAL A 127 12.00 13.87 10.49
C VAL A 127 12.64 13.41 11.81
N PRO A 128 13.47 14.25 12.46
CA PRO A 128 14.07 13.91 13.74
C PRO A 128 13.03 14.00 14.87
N LEU A 129 13.03 13.00 15.74
CA LEU A 129 12.12 12.89 16.89
C LEU A 129 12.90 12.55 18.16
N LEU A 130 12.40 13.01 19.29
CA LEU A 130 12.76 12.58 20.64
C LEU A 130 11.69 11.63 21.20
N ALA A 131 12.00 10.99 22.34
CA ALA A 131 11.04 10.15 23.02
C ALA A 131 9.79 10.95 23.42
N GLY A 132 8.60 10.44 23.06
CA GLY A 132 7.32 11.09 23.31
C GLY A 132 6.80 11.98 22.17
N ASP A 133 7.65 12.34 21.21
CA ASP A 133 7.20 13.05 20.00
C ASP A 133 6.31 12.14 19.15
N LYS A 134 5.43 12.75 18.34
CA LYS A 134 4.44 12.02 17.55
C LYS A 134 4.42 12.52 16.11
N ILE A 135 4.18 11.60 15.19
CA ILE A 135 3.80 11.91 13.82
C ILE A 135 2.43 11.28 13.56
N GLU A 136 1.50 12.09 13.07
CA GLU A 136 0.29 11.59 12.42
C GLU A 136 0.58 11.43 10.93
N PHE A 137 0.56 10.18 10.47
CA PHE A 137 0.65 9.87 9.05
C PHE A 137 -0.74 9.90 8.44
N THR A 138 -0.87 10.60 7.32
CA THR A 138 -1.97 10.47 6.38
C THR A 138 -1.39 9.92 5.08
N ILE A 139 -1.73 8.68 4.75
CA ILE A 139 -1.25 7.99 3.54
C ILE A 139 -2.44 7.83 2.61
N ASP A 140 -2.35 8.40 1.41
CA ASP A 140 -3.37 8.31 0.37
C ASP A 140 -2.86 7.44 -0.78
N LEU A 141 -3.71 6.53 -1.26
CA LEU A 141 -3.52 5.81 -2.51
C LEU A 141 -4.69 6.14 -3.45
N GLU A 142 -4.36 6.57 -4.66
CA GLU A 142 -5.29 6.84 -5.74
C GLU A 142 -5.08 5.81 -6.85
N ILE A 143 -6.18 5.28 -7.38
CA ILE A 143 -6.16 4.39 -8.55
C ILE A 143 -6.48 5.24 -9.79
N THR A 144 -5.62 5.18 -10.81
CA THR A 144 -5.69 5.99 -12.05
C THR A 144 -5.25 5.21 -13.29
#